data_AF-A0A0B4GP13-F1
#
_entry.id   AF-A0A0B4GP13-F1
#
_cell.length_a   1.000
_cell.length_b   1.000
_cell.length_c   1.000
_cell.angle_alpha   90.00
_cell.angle_beta   90.00
_cell.angle_gamma   90.00
#
_symmetry.space_group_name_H-M   'P 1'
#
loop_
_entity.id
_entity.type
_entity.pdbx_description
1 polymer ?
#
loop_
_entity_poly.entity_id
_entity_poly.type
_entity_poly.pdbx_seq_one_letter_code
_entity_poly.pdbx_strand_id
1 'polypeptide(L)'
;MNRRQDAAATAWEINEMIITEHREDPEKPSGGQRYLYDLFGKVAMVVPHDHGSQDLLVALLQELQRLPRHTVPHKVGDQVVPKELWVLTPDNKYDGLEQWLWEIDYGFTGSQRQVKHVENVKETASFTLVRPSVFATRDPETCPPEDYQPWVSAAAQWIIYAGDALYELYKKEITTEIGRQKWSLSLWDEWKARFEVATSEKFDYKTRTFAWAALGEMGEAESSGVTTNVAASFGLTSTEE
;
A
#
# COMPACT_ATOMS: atom_id res chain seq x y z
N MET A 1 1.45 25.22 -15.89
CA MET A 1 1.06 24.01 -16.64
C MET A 1 0.15 23.19 -15.74
N ASN A 2 -1.01 22.76 -16.24
CA ASN A 2 -2.07 22.16 -15.42
C ASN A 2 -1.81 20.65 -15.26
N ARG A 3 -1.18 20.25 -14.15
CA ARG A 3 -0.72 18.86 -13.92
C ARG A 3 -1.80 17.79 -14.12
N ARG A 4 -3.08 18.14 -13.91
CA ARG A 4 -4.21 17.23 -14.19
C ARG A 4 -4.44 17.00 -15.68
N GLN A 5 -4.28 18.02 -16.51
CA GLN A 5 -4.41 17.88 -17.97
C GLN A 5 -3.30 16.97 -18.51
N ASP A 6 -2.09 17.08 -17.96
CA ASP A 6 -0.95 16.24 -18.36
C ASP A 6 -1.17 14.77 -17.97
N ALA A 7 -1.74 14.50 -16.78
CA ALA A 7 -2.07 13.15 -16.33
C ALA A 7 -3.16 12.48 -17.19
N ALA A 8 -4.21 13.23 -17.56
CA ALA A 8 -5.30 12.71 -18.39
C ALA A 8 -4.82 12.35 -19.80
N ALA A 9 -4.01 13.20 -20.43
CA ALA A 9 -3.40 12.91 -21.72
C ALA A 9 -2.52 11.65 -21.67
N THR A 10 -1.66 11.56 -20.64
CA THR A 10 -0.80 10.39 -20.41
C THR A 10 -1.60 9.11 -20.21
N ALA A 11 -2.68 9.15 -19.41
CA ALA A 11 -3.57 8.01 -19.19
C ALA A 11 -4.18 7.52 -20.51
N TRP A 12 -4.63 8.45 -21.35
CA TRP A 12 -5.20 8.14 -22.66
C TRP A 12 -4.19 7.46 -23.59
N GLU A 13 -2.96 7.99 -23.67
CA GLU A 13 -1.88 7.41 -24.48
C GLU A 13 -1.54 5.97 -24.04
N ILE A 14 -1.42 5.75 -22.73
CA ILE A 14 -1.19 4.42 -22.15
C ILE A 14 -2.31 3.45 -22.52
N ASN A 15 -3.56 3.88 -22.42
CA ASN A 15 -4.73 3.07 -22.75
C ASN A 15 -4.77 2.69 -24.23
N GLU A 16 -4.57 3.65 -25.12
CA GLU A 16 -4.53 3.40 -26.57
C GLU A 16 -3.38 2.48 -26.95
N MET A 17 -2.21 2.62 -26.32
CA MET A 17 -1.07 1.73 -26.53
C MET A 17 -1.44 0.28 -26.19
N ILE A 18 -2.02 0.03 -25.00
CA ILE A 18 -2.39 -1.32 -24.55
C ILE A 18 -3.52 -1.90 -25.41
N ILE A 19 -4.50 -1.10 -25.81
CA ILE A 19 -5.59 -1.54 -26.70
C ILE A 19 -5.05 -1.88 -28.09
N THR A 20 -4.12 -1.07 -28.61
CA THR A 20 -3.52 -1.29 -29.93
C THR A 20 -2.68 -2.56 -29.95
N GLU A 21 -1.84 -2.78 -28.92
CA GLU A 21 -1.08 -4.03 -28.75
C GLU A 21 -2.01 -5.26 -28.83
N HIS A 22 -3.15 -5.20 -28.16
CA HIS A 22 -4.16 -6.27 -28.18
C HIS A 22 -4.85 -6.47 -29.53
N ARG A 23 -5.09 -5.39 -30.28
CA ARG A 23 -5.69 -5.49 -31.61
C ARG A 23 -4.73 -6.14 -32.61
N GLU A 24 -3.44 -5.88 -32.44
CA GLU A 24 -2.39 -6.41 -33.32
C GLU A 24 -2.07 -7.87 -33.02
N ASP A 25 -2.12 -8.29 -31.75
CA ASP A 25 -1.85 -9.67 -31.33
C ASP A 25 -2.87 -10.18 -30.27
N PRO A 26 -4.08 -10.58 -30.68
CA PRO A 26 -5.15 -10.98 -29.75
C PRO A 26 -4.85 -12.24 -28.94
N GLU A 27 -3.89 -13.06 -29.38
CA GLU A 27 -3.49 -14.30 -28.72
C GLU A 27 -2.48 -14.05 -27.59
N LYS A 28 -1.90 -12.85 -27.53
CA LYS A 28 -0.93 -12.46 -26.53
C LYS A 28 -1.62 -11.69 -25.39
N PRO A 29 -1.71 -12.24 -24.18
CA PRO A 29 -2.31 -11.53 -23.05
C PRO A 29 -1.50 -10.27 -22.71
N SER A 30 -2.16 -9.16 -22.37
CA SER A 30 -1.44 -7.91 -22.08
C SER A 30 -0.56 -8.07 -20.86
N GLY A 31 0.74 -8.21 -21.11
CA GLY A 31 1.77 -7.85 -20.16
C GLY A 31 1.77 -6.34 -19.89
N GLY A 32 1.29 -5.50 -20.82
CA GLY A 32 1.35 -4.04 -20.73
C GLY A 32 0.72 -3.44 -19.46
N GLN A 33 -0.49 -3.86 -19.09
CA GLN A 33 -1.13 -3.38 -17.87
C GLN A 33 -0.36 -3.79 -16.61
N ARG A 34 0.08 -5.06 -16.55
CA ARG A 34 0.92 -5.56 -15.45
C ARG A 34 2.24 -4.80 -15.38
N TYR A 35 2.89 -4.59 -16.52
CA TYR A 35 4.14 -3.84 -16.67
C TYR A 35 3.99 -2.38 -16.19
N LEU A 36 2.84 -1.76 -16.44
CA LEU A 36 2.55 -0.41 -15.98
C LEU A 36 2.40 -0.35 -14.46
N TYR A 37 1.64 -1.28 -13.86
CA TYR A 37 1.58 -1.40 -12.40
C TYR A 37 2.98 -1.66 -11.83
N ASP A 38 3.76 -2.52 -12.51
CA ASP A 38 5.17 -2.79 -12.27
C ASP A 38 6.02 -1.53 -12.13
N LEU A 39 5.81 -0.59 -13.05
CA LEU A 39 6.51 0.69 -13.08
C LEU A 39 6.01 1.61 -11.96
N PHE A 40 4.70 1.67 -11.72
CA PHE A 40 4.12 2.59 -10.75
C PHE A 40 4.61 2.37 -9.33
N GLY A 41 4.59 1.14 -8.80
CA GLY A 41 5.11 0.95 -7.45
C GLY A 41 6.64 1.03 -7.38
N LYS A 42 7.39 0.68 -8.45
CA LYS A 42 8.85 0.96 -8.47
C LYS A 42 9.13 2.44 -8.32
N VAL A 43 8.37 3.28 -9.04
CA VAL A 43 8.47 4.74 -8.88
C VAL A 43 7.98 5.16 -7.50
N ALA A 44 6.88 4.62 -6.99
CA ALA A 44 6.35 4.96 -5.68
C ALA A 44 7.32 4.63 -4.52
N MET A 45 8.15 3.59 -4.67
CA MET A 45 9.15 3.22 -3.67
C MET A 45 10.39 4.12 -3.67
N VAL A 46 10.79 4.64 -4.84
CA VAL A 46 11.99 5.48 -4.95
C VAL A 46 11.68 6.97 -4.77
N VAL A 47 10.43 7.36 -5.02
CA VAL A 47 9.97 8.73 -4.81
C VAL A 47 9.61 8.90 -3.34
N PRO A 48 10.18 9.89 -2.62
CA PRO A 48 9.78 10.18 -1.25
C PRO A 48 8.27 10.40 -1.14
N HIS A 49 7.65 9.89 -0.06
CA HIS A 49 6.21 9.94 0.14
C HIS A 49 5.62 11.37 0.13
N ASP A 50 6.45 12.36 0.46
CA ASP A 50 6.13 13.79 0.55
C ASP A 50 6.47 14.56 -0.73
N HIS A 51 7.06 13.89 -1.71
CA HIS A 51 7.40 14.49 -2.98
C HIS A 51 6.14 14.61 -3.84
N GLY A 52 5.93 15.77 -4.47
CA GLY A 52 4.77 16.03 -5.33
C GLY A 52 4.63 15.11 -6.56
N SER A 53 5.60 14.22 -6.79
CA SER A 53 5.49 13.15 -7.80
C SER A 53 4.61 11.99 -7.35
N GLN A 54 4.44 11.77 -6.05
CA GLN A 54 3.45 10.82 -5.53
C GLN A 54 2.04 11.25 -5.92
N ASP A 55 1.73 12.54 -5.81
CA ASP A 55 0.45 13.10 -6.25
C ASP A 55 0.21 12.90 -7.75
N LEU A 56 1.28 12.94 -8.56
CA LEU A 56 1.20 12.69 -10.00
C LEU A 56 0.91 11.22 -10.32
N LEU A 57 1.52 10.28 -9.58
CA LEU A 57 1.22 8.84 -9.72
C LEU A 57 -0.23 8.54 -9.36
N VAL A 58 -0.71 9.10 -8.24
CA VAL A 58 -2.11 8.97 -7.82
C VAL A 58 -3.03 9.59 -8.85
N ALA A 59 -2.73 10.79 -9.35
CA ALA A 59 -3.53 11.44 -10.39
C ALA A 59 -3.60 10.58 -11.66
N LEU A 60 -2.48 10.01 -12.11
CA LEU A 60 -2.44 9.14 -13.29
C LEU A 60 -3.29 7.88 -13.11
N LEU A 61 -3.18 7.21 -11.95
CA LEU A 61 -4.02 6.05 -11.61
C LEU A 61 -5.52 6.39 -11.61
N GLN A 62 -5.88 7.54 -11.05
CA GLN A 62 -7.27 8.01 -11.04
C GLN A 62 -7.78 8.32 -12.46
N GLU A 63 -6.96 8.92 -13.32
CA GLU A 63 -7.34 9.18 -14.71
C GLU A 63 -7.51 7.87 -15.48
N LEU A 64 -6.64 6.87 -15.29
CA LEU A 64 -6.82 5.53 -15.89
C LEU A 64 -8.16 4.91 -15.50
N GLN A 65 -8.56 5.00 -14.22
CA GLN A 65 -9.87 4.49 -13.76
C GLN A 65 -11.08 5.23 -14.35
N ARG A 66 -10.90 6.48 -14.82
CA ARG A 66 -11.95 7.32 -15.43
C ARG A 66 -12.10 7.11 -16.92
N LEU A 67 -11.14 6.44 -17.57
CA LEU A 67 -11.21 6.16 -19.00
C LEU A 67 -12.44 5.31 -19.35
N PRO A 68 -12.90 5.37 -20.62
CA PRO A 68 -13.92 4.45 -21.10
C PRO A 68 -13.54 3.00 -20.82
N ARG A 69 -14.54 2.18 -20.47
CA ARG A 69 -14.33 0.76 -20.18
C ARG A 69 -13.98 0.03 -21.47
N HIS A 70 -12.86 -0.68 -21.45
CA HIS A 70 -12.40 -1.52 -22.54
C HIS A 70 -12.18 -2.93 -22.05
N THR A 71 -12.67 -3.91 -22.80
CA THR A 71 -12.45 -5.33 -22.52
C THR A 71 -11.34 -5.85 -23.43
N VAL A 72 -10.39 -6.57 -22.84
CA VAL A 72 -9.27 -7.18 -23.52
C VAL A 72 -9.14 -8.67 -23.17
N PRO A 73 -8.56 -9.49 -24.05
CA PRO A 73 -8.29 -10.89 -23.71
C PRO A 73 -7.18 -10.99 -22.63
N HIS A 74 -7.43 -11.81 -21.61
CA HIS A 74 -6.47 -12.09 -20.54
C HIS A 74 -6.31 -13.59 -20.33
N LYS A 75 -5.06 -14.06 -20.26
CA LYS A 75 -4.76 -15.48 -20.13
C LYS A 75 -4.62 -15.87 -18.65
N VAL A 76 -5.46 -16.78 -18.19
CA VAL A 76 -5.44 -17.37 -16.85
C VAL A 76 -5.21 -18.88 -17.00
N GLY A 77 -3.97 -19.32 -16.75
CA GLY A 77 -3.56 -20.68 -17.07
C GLY A 77 -3.61 -20.92 -18.59
N ASP A 78 -4.38 -21.92 -19.02
CA ASP A 78 -4.58 -22.25 -20.43
C ASP A 78 -5.84 -21.60 -21.04
N GLN A 79 -6.59 -20.81 -20.26
CA GLN A 79 -7.83 -20.17 -20.71
C GLN A 79 -7.61 -18.70 -21.03
N VAL A 80 -8.30 -18.19 -22.05
CA VAL A 80 -8.41 -16.76 -22.34
C VAL A 80 -9.78 -16.28 -21.88
N VAL A 81 -9.80 -15.35 -20.93
CA VAL A 81 -11.01 -14.75 -20.35
C VAL A 81 -11.07 -13.26 -20.70
N PRO A 82 -12.26 -12.69 -20.92
CA PRO A 82 -12.41 -11.25 -21.08
C PRO A 82 -12.07 -10.54 -19.76
N LYS A 83 -11.31 -9.45 -19.86
CA LYS A 83 -10.89 -8.64 -18.72
C LYS A 83 -11.16 -7.17 -19.02
N GLU A 84 -11.80 -6.46 -18.10
CA GLU A 84 -11.95 -5.01 -18.21
C GLU A 84 -10.69 -4.30 -17.72
N LEU A 85 -10.17 -3.37 -18.53
CA LEU A 85 -9.03 -2.55 -18.16
C LEU A 85 -9.42 -1.47 -17.15
N TRP A 86 -8.47 -1.16 -16.26
CA TRP A 86 -8.52 -0.05 -15.30
C TRP A 86 -9.71 -0.08 -14.33
N VAL A 87 -10.37 -1.22 -14.23
CA VAL A 87 -11.33 -1.49 -13.16
C VAL A 87 -10.50 -1.92 -11.98
N LEU A 88 -10.48 -1.08 -10.94
CA LEU A 88 -9.82 -1.38 -9.68
C LEU A 88 -10.93 -1.41 -8.65
N THR A 89 -11.56 -2.57 -8.52
CA THR A 89 -12.67 -2.77 -7.61
C THR A 89 -12.29 -3.78 -6.54
N PRO A 90 -13.00 -3.77 -5.42
CA PRO A 90 -12.92 -4.84 -4.45
C PRO A 90 -13.15 -6.21 -5.12
N ASP A 91 -14.24 -6.32 -5.89
CA ASP A 91 -14.69 -7.56 -6.54
C ASP A 91 -13.64 -8.21 -7.44
N ASN A 92 -12.82 -7.40 -8.13
CA ASN A 92 -11.75 -7.90 -8.99
C ASN A 92 -10.37 -7.91 -8.32
N LYS A 93 -10.33 -7.72 -6.99
CA LYS A 93 -9.11 -7.71 -6.18
C LYS A 93 -8.08 -6.69 -6.66
N TYR A 94 -8.53 -5.48 -7.01
CA TYR A 94 -7.69 -4.44 -7.63
C TYR A 94 -6.92 -4.93 -8.84
N ASP A 95 -7.45 -5.94 -9.51
CA ASP A 95 -6.85 -6.50 -10.69
C ASP A 95 -5.35 -6.89 -10.49
N GLY A 96 -5.02 -7.37 -9.29
CA GLY A 96 -3.68 -7.78 -8.91
C GLY A 96 -2.71 -6.65 -8.54
N LEU A 97 -3.13 -5.37 -8.53
CA LEU A 97 -2.30 -4.25 -8.07
C LEU A 97 -1.87 -4.43 -6.61
N GLU A 98 -2.76 -4.91 -5.75
CA GLU A 98 -2.47 -5.19 -4.33
C GLU A 98 -1.49 -6.34 -4.16
N GLN A 99 -1.77 -7.51 -4.74
CA GLN A 99 -0.84 -8.63 -4.76
C GLN A 99 0.53 -8.23 -5.33
N TRP A 100 0.56 -7.33 -6.31
CA TRP A 100 1.80 -6.88 -6.91
C TRP A 100 2.62 -5.95 -6.00
N LEU A 101 1.98 -4.97 -5.34
CA LEU A 101 2.65 -4.13 -4.34
C LEU A 101 3.24 -4.99 -3.22
N TRP A 102 2.56 -6.07 -2.89
CA TRP A 102 3.06 -7.10 -1.98
C TRP A 102 4.28 -7.86 -2.54
N GLU A 103 4.24 -8.37 -3.78
CA GLU A 103 5.36 -9.13 -4.39
C GLU A 103 6.66 -8.30 -4.49
N ILE A 104 6.54 -7.00 -4.72
CA ILE A 104 7.67 -6.06 -4.84
C ILE A 104 8.34 -5.80 -3.50
N ASP A 105 7.58 -5.65 -2.42
CA ASP A 105 8.11 -5.36 -1.08
C ASP A 105 8.77 -6.59 -0.43
N TYR A 106 8.33 -7.79 -0.81
CA TYR A 106 8.82 -9.05 -0.22
C TYR A 106 9.97 -9.70 -0.96
N GLY A 107 10.24 -9.29 -2.21
CA GLY A 107 11.16 -9.99 -3.10
C GLY A 107 10.51 -11.25 -3.66
N PHE A 108 10.45 -11.36 -4.99
CA PHE A 108 9.79 -12.44 -5.71
C PHE A 108 10.35 -13.83 -5.33
N THR A 109 9.67 -14.58 -4.45
CA THR A 109 9.90 -16.01 -4.28
C THR A 109 8.71 -16.75 -4.88
N GLY A 110 8.89 -17.22 -6.12
CA GLY A 110 7.88 -18.02 -6.80
C GLY A 110 7.37 -19.13 -5.89
N SER A 111 6.03 -19.26 -5.85
CA SER A 111 5.22 -20.16 -5.02
C SER A 111 4.88 -19.69 -3.60
N GLN A 112 3.82 -18.88 -3.43
CA GLN A 112 2.57 -19.31 -2.73
C GLN A 112 1.57 -18.16 -2.47
N ARG A 113 0.29 -18.58 -2.58
CA ARG A 113 -0.97 -18.15 -1.91
C ARG A 113 -1.64 -16.82 -2.28
N GLN A 114 -2.92 -16.99 -2.63
CA GLN A 114 -3.95 -15.97 -2.84
C GLN A 114 -4.19 -15.16 -1.56
N VAL A 115 -4.14 -13.84 -1.68
CA VAL A 115 -4.53 -12.88 -0.64
C VAL A 115 -5.93 -12.35 -0.97
N LYS A 116 -6.74 -12.07 0.06
CA LYS A 116 -8.12 -11.61 -0.04
C LYS A 116 -8.19 -10.09 0.08
N HIS A 117 -8.83 -9.50 -0.95
CA HIS A 117 -9.73 -8.34 -0.99
C HIS A 117 -9.38 -7.10 -0.18
N VAL A 118 -9.39 -5.95 -0.87
CA VAL A 118 -9.20 -4.61 -0.32
C VAL A 118 -10.33 -3.71 -0.84
N GLU A 119 -10.56 -2.55 -0.29
CA GLU A 119 -11.65 -1.60 -0.60
C GLU A 119 -11.16 -0.15 -0.91
N ASN A 120 -9.93 0.28 -0.55
CA ASN A 120 -9.39 1.59 -0.98
C ASN A 120 -7.83 1.81 -0.90
N VAL A 121 -7.34 2.96 -1.40
CA VAL A 121 -5.90 3.35 -1.42
C VAL A 121 -5.25 3.50 -0.03
N LYS A 122 -5.99 3.96 0.99
CA LYS A 122 -5.58 3.89 2.41
C LYS A 122 -5.38 2.45 2.91
N GLU A 123 -5.97 1.48 2.23
CA GLU A 123 -5.91 0.07 2.64
C GLU A 123 -4.87 -0.72 1.85
N THR A 124 -4.54 -0.28 0.62
CA THR A 124 -3.28 -0.71 -0.04
C THR A 124 -2.09 -0.45 0.86
N ALA A 125 -2.20 0.68 1.56
CA ALA A 125 -1.26 0.98 2.57
C ALA A 125 -1.29 -0.17 3.63
N SER A 126 -2.45 -0.51 4.19
CA SER A 126 -2.57 -1.55 5.23
C SER A 126 -2.04 -2.96 4.86
N PHE A 127 -1.65 -3.24 3.61
CA PHE A 127 -0.98 -4.49 3.23
C PHE A 127 0.54 -4.49 3.40
N THR A 128 1.21 -3.33 3.31
CA THR A 128 2.63 -3.19 3.69
C THR A 128 2.85 -3.32 5.21
N LEU A 129 1.78 -3.45 5.97
CA LEU A 129 1.79 -3.74 7.41
C LEU A 129 2.18 -5.19 7.73
N VAL A 130 2.03 -6.14 6.80
CA VAL A 130 2.20 -7.59 7.04
C VAL A 130 3.66 -8.00 7.31
N ARG A 131 4.62 -7.06 7.28
CA ARG A 131 5.99 -7.27 7.74
C ARG A 131 6.23 -6.42 8.98
N PRO A 132 7.14 -6.83 9.89
CA PRO A 132 7.66 -5.90 10.87
C PRO A 132 8.37 -4.86 10.00
N SER A 133 7.78 -3.67 9.89
CA SER A 133 8.40 -2.56 9.19
C SER A 133 9.87 -2.49 9.61
N VAL A 134 10.77 -2.07 8.72
CA VAL A 134 12.17 -1.87 9.15
C VAL A 134 12.22 -0.88 10.33
N PHE A 135 11.23 0.02 10.40
CA PHE A 135 10.92 0.83 11.58
C PHE A 135 10.69 0.02 12.85
N ALA A 136 10.08 -1.17 12.80
CA ALA A 136 9.78 -2.05 13.92
C ALA A 136 10.91 -3.02 14.29
N THR A 137 11.90 -3.24 13.42
CA THR A 137 12.99 -4.21 13.68
C THR A 137 14.35 -3.58 13.90
N ARG A 138 14.59 -2.36 13.41
CA ARG A 138 15.85 -1.65 13.60
C ARG A 138 15.80 -0.72 14.81
N ASP A 139 16.82 -0.76 15.63
CA ASP A 139 16.91 0.10 16.81
C ASP A 139 17.30 1.54 16.39
N PRO A 140 16.46 2.56 16.68
CA PRO A 140 16.75 3.95 16.35
C PRO A 140 17.97 4.54 17.09
N GLU A 141 18.46 3.89 18.14
CA GLU A 141 19.65 4.34 18.88
C GLU A 141 20.96 3.89 18.23
N THR A 142 20.94 2.75 17.54
CA THR A 142 22.14 2.18 16.90
C THR A 142 22.18 2.42 15.38
N CYS A 143 21.06 2.77 14.77
CA CYS A 143 20.98 3.13 13.35
C CYS A 143 21.35 4.61 13.13
N PRO A 144 22.16 4.96 12.12
CA PRO A 144 22.35 6.35 11.70
C PRO A 144 20.99 7.01 11.38
N PRO A 145 20.74 8.25 11.84
CA PRO A 145 19.47 8.92 11.61
C PRO A 145 19.08 8.98 10.12
N GLU A 146 20.03 9.29 9.24
CA GLU A 146 19.83 9.40 7.80
C GLU A 146 19.22 8.13 7.16
N ASP A 147 19.59 6.95 7.67
CA ASP A 147 19.08 5.67 7.18
C ASP A 147 17.72 5.32 7.81
N TYR A 148 17.47 5.80 9.03
CA TYR A 148 16.28 5.48 9.81
C TYR A 148 15.08 6.42 9.52
N GLN A 149 15.35 7.68 9.18
CA GLN A 149 14.35 8.73 8.91
C GLN A 149 13.29 8.35 7.87
N PRO A 150 13.62 7.72 6.73
CA PRO A 150 12.61 7.30 5.76
C PRO A 150 11.62 6.30 6.36
N TRP A 151 12.10 5.39 7.22
CA TRP A 151 11.25 4.40 7.89
C TRP A 151 10.35 5.04 8.93
N VAL A 152 10.85 6.00 9.73
CA VAL A 152 10.02 6.78 10.66
C VAL A 152 8.93 7.51 9.91
N SER A 153 9.29 8.20 8.82
CA SER A 153 8.32 9.02 8.10
C SER A 153 7.25 8.16 7.43
N ALA A 154 7.65 7.03 6.83
CA ALA A 154 6.70 6.04 6.34
C ALA A 154 5.81 5.54 7.48
N ALA A 155 6.40 5.02 8.57
CA ALA A 155 5.73 4.54 9.79
C ALA A 155 4.70 5.55 10.31
N ALA A 156 5.06 6.82 10.39
CA ALA A 156 4.19 7.87 10.90
C ALA A 156 2.97 8.11 10.02
N GLN A 157 3.13 8.03 8.69
CA GLN A 157 2.00 8.19 7.77
C GLN A 157 0.96 7.08 7.92
N TRP A 158 1.39 5.85 8.24
CA TRP A 158 0.45 4.75 8.58
C TRP A 158 -0.50 5.16 9.68
N ILE A 159 0.10 5.64 10.76
CA ILE A 159 -0.61 6.02 11.96
C ILE A 159 -1.50 7.23 11.69
N ILE A 160 -0.99 8.24 10.96
CA ILE A 160 -1.75 9.46 10.65
C ILE A 160 -3.00 9.17 9.79
N TYR A 161 -2.92 8.23 8.86
CA TYR A 161 -4.01 7.99 7.92
C TYR A 161 -4.90 6.80 8.25
N ALA A 162 -4.41 5.87 9.06
CA ALA A 162 -5.04 4.58 9.39
C ALA A 162 -4.73 4.09 10.82
N GLY A 163 -4.40 4.99 11.75
CA GLY A 163 -4.05 4.65 13.14
C GLY A 163 -5.18 3.95 13.90
N ASP A 164 -6.44 4.30 13.63
CA ASP A 164 -7.63 3.68 14.19
C ASP A 164 -7.80 2.22 13.74
N ALA A 165 -7.71 1.97 12.44
CA ALA A 165 -7.72 0.65 11.82
C ALA A 165 -6.58 -0.22 12.35
N LEU A 166 -5.39 0.37 12.46
CA LEU A 166 -4.22 -0.30 13.01
C LEU A 166 -4.42 -0.69 14.47
N TYR A 167 -4.87 0.25 15.28
CA TYR A 167 -5.11 0.00 16.70
C TYR A 167 -6.14 -1.11 16.91
N GLU A 168 -7.19 -1.18 16.09
CA GLU A 168 -8.12 -2.31 16.08
C GLU A 168 -7.40 -3.64 15.86
N LEU A 169 -6.54 -3.74 14.82
CA LEU A 169 -5.81 -4.96 14.49
C LEU A 169 -4.89 -5.38 15.64
N TYR A 170 -4.19 -4.42 16.25
CA TYR A 170 -3.32 -4.64 17.42
C TYR A 170 -4.09 -5.09 18.66
N LYS A 171 -5.26 -4.49 18.91
CA LYS A 171 -6.09 -4.78 20.08
C LYS A 171 -6.84 -6.11 19.97
N LYS A 172 -7.30 -6.49 18.77
CA LYS A 172 -7.95 -7.78 18.50
C LYS A 172 -6.97 -8.95 18.37
N GLU A 173 -5.69 -8.71 18.66
CA GLU A 173 -4.60 -9.69 18.53
C GLU A 173 -4.63 -10.48 17.23
N ILE A 174 -4.90 -9.81 16.10
CA ILE A 174 -5.11 -10.51 14.84
C ILE A 174 -3.84 -11.28 14.47
N THR A 175 -3.99 -12.60 14.39
CA THR A 175 -2.93 -13.49 13.94
C THR A 175 -3.17 -13.73 12.47
N THR A 176 -2.56 -12.91 11.62
CA THR A 176 -2.56 -13.19 10.19
C THR A 176 -1.75 -14.47 9.95
N GLU A 177 -2.41 -15.53 9.45
CA GLU A 177 -1.76 -16.79 9.02
C GLU A 177 -0.69 -16.56 7.93
N ILE A 178 -0.64 -15.36 7.37
CA ILE A 178 0.32 -14.96 6.36
C ILE A 178 1.54 -14.36 7.08
N GLY A 179 2.61 -15.15 7.22
CA GLY A 179 3.93 -14.66 7.62
C GLY A 179 4.31 -14.75 9.10
N ARG A 180 3.49 -15.40 9.96
CA ARG A 180 3.73 -15.57 11.43
C ARG A 180 3.71 -14.28 12.26
N GLN A 181 3.33 -13.15 11.68
CA GLN A 181 3.32 -11.90 12.42
C GLN A 181 2.03 -11.75 13.21
N LYS A 182 2.19 -11.50 14.52
CA LYS A 182 1.09 -11.24 15.44
C LYS A 182 0.97 -9.73 15.64
N TRP A 183 -0.17 -9.15 15.22
CA TRP A 183 -0.55 -7.81 15.65
C TRP A 183 -0.84 -7.89 17.13
N SER A 184 -0.05 -7.21 17.96
CA SER A 184 -0.25 -7.19 19.41
C SER A 184 -0.02 -5.80 19.96
N LEU A 185 -0.69 -5.47 21.06
CA LEU A 185 -0.48 -4.19 21.74
C LEU A 185 1.00 -3.95 22.11
N SER A 186 1.77 -5.01 22.36
CA SER A 186 3.23 -4.90 22.55
C SER A 186 3.95 -4.27 21.36
N LEU A 187 3.56 -4.63 20.13
CA LEU A 187 4.16 -4.07 18.92
C LEU A 187 3.70 -2.62 18.68
N TRP A 188 2.45 -2.29 19.05
CA TRP A 188 1.96 -0.92 19.06
C TRP A 188 2.74 -0.03 20.04
N ASP A 189 2.94 -0.50 21.27
CA ASP A 189 3.71 0.20 22.29
C ASP A 189 5.18 0.37 21.87
N GLU A 190 5.74 -0.64 21.21
CA GLU A 190 7.10 -0.56 20.64
C GLU A 190 7.20 0.51 19.54
N TRP A 191 6.22 0.60 18.65
CA TRP A 191 6.17 1.66 17.64
C TRP A 191 6.09 3.04 18.29
N LYS A 192 5.26 3.17 19.33
CA LYS A 192 5.12 4.41 20.09
C LYS A 192 6.44 4.84 20.71
N ALA A 193 7.13 3.95 21.40
CA ALA A 193 8.45 4.22 21.98
C ALA A 193 9.48 4.64 20.92
N ARG A 194 9.44 4.04 19.73
CA ARG A 194 10.34 4.42 18.63
C ARG A 194 10.00 5.79 18.05
N PHE A 195 8.72 6.16 17.95
CA PHE A 195 8.35 7.52 17.58
C PHE A 195 8.80 8.54 18.63
N GLU A 196 8.71 8.23 19.92
CA GLU A 196 9.23 9.09 20.99
C GLU A 196 10.73 9.36 20.80
N VAL A 197 11.53 8.32 20.54
CA VAL A 197 12.95 8.48 20.17
C VAL A 197 13.10 9.32 18.90
N ALA A 198 12.22 9.13 17.92
CA ALA A 198 12.20 9.88 16.67
C ALA A 198 11.83 11.36 16.80
N THR A 199 11.32 11.80 17.95
CA THR A 199 11.10 13.22 18.25
C THR A 199 12.36 13.96 18.70
N SER A 200 13.45 13.24 19.01
CA SER A 200 14.70 13.83 19.49
C SER A 200 15.46 14.60 18.41
N GLU A 201 16.31 15.54 18.82
CA GLU A 201 17.06 16.45 17.92
C GLU A 201 18.05 15.75 16.98
N LYS A 202 18.31 14.44 17.16
CA LYS A 202 19.13 13.64 16.24
C LYS A 202 18.48 13.44 14.87
N PHE A 203 17.16 13.64 14.77
CA PHE A 203 16.40 13.53 13.53
C PHE A 203 16.07 14.91 12.97
N ASP A 204 15.94 14.98 11.63
CA ASP A 204 15.56 16.21 10.95
C ASP A 204 14.17 16.71 11.38
N TYR A 205 13.92 18.00 11.13
CA TYR A 205 12.68 18.66 11.53
C TYR A 205 11.43 17.97 10.97
N LYS A 206 11.50 17.49 9.73
CA LYS A 206 10.36 16.88 9.05
C LYS A 206 9.99 15.54 9.69
N THR A 207 10.98 14.70 9.94
CA THR A 207 10.83 13.40 10.60
C THR A 207 10.27 13.56 12.01
N ARG A 208 10.80 14.53 12.77
CA ARG A 208 10.27 14.85 14.11
C ARG A 208 8.82 15.28 14.05
N THR A 209 8.44 16.11 13.07
CA THR A 209 7.05 16.57 12.89
C THR A 209 6.12 15.39 12.63
N PHE A 210 6.52 14.46 11.76
CA PHE A 210 5.75 13.24 11.51
C PHE A 210 5.64 12.34 12.72
N ALA A 211 6.75 12.12 13.46
CA ALA A 211 6.73 11.33 14.68
C ALA A 211 5.78 11.93 15.74
N TRP A 212 5.80 13.25 15.92
CA TRP A 212 4.86 13.96 16.80
C TRP A 212 3.40 13.77 16.40
N ALA A 213 3.10 13.93 15.10
CA ALA A 213 1.74 13.72 14.60
C ALA A 213 1.28 12.27 14.80
N ALA A 214 2.14 11.29 14.49
CA ALA A 214 1.85 9.89 14.74
C ALA A 214 1.56 9.60 16.22
N LEU A 215 2.39 10.10 17.15
CA LEU A 215 2.14 9.92 18.58
C LEU A 215 0.78 10.49 19.04
N GLY A 216 0.38 11.63 18.49
CA GLY A 216 -0.94 12.22 18.75
C GLY A 216 -2.07 11.29 18.31
N GLU A 217 -2.00 10.81 17.08
CA GLU A 217 -3.00 9.90 16.48
C GLU A 217 -3.04 8.54 17.19
N MET A 218 -1.89 8.00 17.62
CA MET A 218 -1.86 6.79 18.45
C MET A 218 -2.59 7.00 19.78
N GLY A 219 -2.33 8.13 20.44
CA GLY A 219 -3.00 8.47 21.71
C GLY A 219 -4.50 8.68 21.54
N GLU A 220 -4.93 9.26 20.43
CA GLU A 220 -6.36 9.41 20.09
C GLU A 220 -7.04 8.06 19.83
N ALA A 221 -6.39 7.16 19.06
CA ALA A 221 -6.89 5.82 18.81
C ALA A 221 -7.01 5.00 20.11
N GLU A 222 -6.00 5.07 20.98
CA GLU A 222 -6.04 4.42 22.30
C GLU A 222 -7.19 4.94 23.17
N SER A 223 -7.36 6.27 23.22
CA SER A 223 -8.39 6.92 24.04
C SER A 223 -9.80 6.65 23.53
N SER A 224 -9.98 6.61 22.22
CA SER A 224 -11.25 6.34 21.55
C SER A 224 -11.63 4.86 21.59
N GLY A 225 -10.65 3.98 21.75
CA GLY A 225 -10.84 2.53 21.66
C GLY A 225 -11.01 2.04 20.22
N VAL A 226 -11.54 0.82 20.07
CA VAL A 226 -11.82 0.26 18.74
C VAL A 226 -13.08 0.89 18.19
N THR A 227 -12.93 1.80 17.22
CA THR A 227 -14.05 2.47 16.53
C THR A 227 -14.32 1.90 15.15
N THR A 228 -13.37 1.12 14.62
CA THR A 228 -13.43 0.51 13.29
C THR A 228 -13.83 -0.98 13.35
N ASN A 229 -14.15 -1.56 12.19
CA ASN A 229 -14.42 -3.00 12.05
C ASN A 229 -13.62 -3.64 10.90
N VAL A 230 -12.39 -3.15 10.72
CA VAL A 230 -11.46 -3.56 9.68
C VAL A 230 -11.20 -5.06 9.77
N ALA A 231 -10.94 -5.62 10.95
CA ALA A 231 -10.65 -7.05 11.08
C ALA A 231 -11.77 -7.93 10.51
N ALA A 232 -13.04 -7.58 10.76
CA ALA A 232 -14.17 -8.34 10.22
C ALA A 232 -14.36 -8.10 8.72
N SER A 233 -14.22 -6.86 8.24
CA SER A 233 -14.32 -6.53 6.81
C SER A 233 -13.31 -7.31 5.96
N PHE A 234 -12.10 -7.53 6.50
CA PHE A 234 -11.04 -8.31 5.84
C PHE A 234 -11.12 -9.82 6.11
N GLY A 235 -12.12 -10.29 6.87
CA GLY A 235 -12.26 -11.70 7.23
C GLY A 235 -11.07 -12.23 8.06
N LEU A 236 -10.42 -11.36 8.82
CA LEU A 236 -9.33 -11.71 9.72
C LEU A 236 -9.91 -12.33 11.01
N THR A 237 -9.42 -13.50 11.36
CA THR A 237 -9.81 -14.18 12.60
C THR A 237 -8.96 -13.67 13.75
N SER A 238 -9.62 -13.17 14.80
CA SER A 238 -8.98 -12.91 16.09
C SER A 238 -8.65 -14.22 16.80
N THR A 239 -7.62 -14.21 17.64
CA THR A 239 -7.29 -15.35 18.51
C THR A 239 -8.11 -15.39 19.80
N GLU A 240 -8.89 -14.36 20.09
CA GLU A 240 -9.83 -14.36 21.22
C GLU A 240 -11.18 -14.94 20.74
N GLU A 241 -11.39 -16.25 20.96
CA GLU A 241 -12.72 -16.86 21.14
C GLU A 241 -13.09 -16.88 22.62
#